data_AF-A0A381S2V2-F1
#
_entry.id   AF-A0A381S2V2-F1
#
_cell.length_a   1.000
_cell.length_b   1.000
_cell.length_c   1.000
_cell.angle_alpha   90.00
_cell.angle_beta   90.00
_cell.angle_gamma   90.00
#
_symmetry.space_group_name_H-M   'P 1'
#
loop_
_entity.id
_entity.type
_entity.pdbx_description
1 polymer ?
#
loop_
_entity_poly.entity_id
_entity_poly.type
_entity_poly.pdbx_seq_one_letter_code
_entity_poly.pdbx_strand_id
1 'polypeptide(L)'
;MDLGAVVADAAGWQLVQHYGSVEDEVRAVGESAGICDITGRSAARVKSFDIDRVFGTLAPEIGSVVEDGDRIIARLTDEEALVIGPPMANGEWNAGVEQSGETTRYVTDVTSGLTGLKIAGPRAREVIGSLTDVNVGESSMLDRSCSQVGFAQIYGILIRLNLGTAPAYELYVAREFGVYVWEVVIDSMGQGGVVPFGNETLVQLEHKH
;
A
#
# COMPACT_ATOMS: atom_id res chain seq x y z
N MET A 1 -2.51 -7.64 -23.44
CA MET A 1 -3.26 -8.89 -23.55
C MET A 1 -4.38 -8.81 -22.54
N ASP A 2 -5.60 -9.12 -22.93
CA ASP A 2 -6.76 -9.14 -22.03
C ASP A 2 -6.59 -10.35 -21.11
N LEU A 3 -6.09 -10.13 -19.89
CA LEU A 3 -5.70 -11.18 -18.94
C LEU A 3 -6.90 -11.92 -18.32
N GLY A 4 -8.09 -11.81 -18.92
CA GLY A 4 -9.32 -12.37 -18.34
C GLY A 4 -9.81 -11.62 -17.09
N ALA A 5 -9.45 -10.34 -16.95
CA ALA A 5 -9.80 -9.53 -15.80
C ALA A 5 -11.31 -9.34 -15.67
N VAL A 6 -11.87 -9.73 -14.53
CA VAL A 6 -13.22 -9.39 -14.10
C VAL A 6 -13.14 -8.14 -13.25
N VAL A 7 -13.82 -7.08 -13.68
CA VAL A 7 -13.79 -5.76 -13.06
C VAL A 7 -15.14 -5.44 -12.43
N ALA A 8 -15.14 -4.84 -11.25
CA ALA A 8 -16.34 -4.32 -10.60
C ALA A 8 -16.12 -2.86 -10.18
N ASP A 9 -17.22 -2.09 -10.17
CA ASP A 9 -17.20 -0.77 -9.55
C ASP A 9 -17.27 -0.91 -8.03
N ALA A 10 -16.33 -0.29 -7.35
CA ALA A 10 -16.37 -0.10 -5.90
C ALA A 10 -16.11 1.37 -5.63
N ALA A 11 -17.13 2.08 -5.12
CA ALA A 11 -17.00 3.48 -4.74
C ALA A 11 -16.52 4.41 -5.89
N GLY A 12 -16.90 4.12 -7.14
CA GLY A 12 -16.46 4.89 -8.31
C GLY A 12 -15.06 4.54 -8.81
N TRP A 13 -14.43 3.50 -8.25
CA TRP A 13 -13.20 2.89 -8.76
C TRP A 13 -13.50 1.60 -9.50
N GLN A 14 -12.87 1.43 -10.66
CA GLN A 14 -12.89 0.17 -11.40
C GLN A 14 -11.80 -0.74 -10.83
N LEU A 15 -12.17 -1.72 -10.01
CA LEU A 15 -11.24 -2.64 -9.36
C LEU A 15 -11.33 -4.03 -9.99
N VAL A 16 -10.17 -4.60 -10.30
CA VAL A 16 -10.10 -6.00 -10.74
C VAL A 16 -10.39 -6.92 -9.56
N GLN A 17 -11.43 -7.73 -9.69
CA GLN A 17 -11.82 -8.72 -8.68
C GLN A 17 -10.96 -9.98 -8.78
N HIS A 18 -10.69 -10.43 -10.01
CA HIS A 18 -9.80 -11.55 -10.35
C HIS A 18 -9.45 -11.54 -11.86
N TYR A 19 -8.39 -12.22 -12.25
CA TYR A 19 -7.85 -12.46 -13.60
C TYR A 19 -8.08 -13.91 -14.08
N GLY A 20 -8.90 -14.67 -13.35
CA GLY A 20 -9.18 -16.07 -13.66
C GLY A 20 -10.03 -16.71 -12.58
N SER A 21 -9.46 -17.60 -11.78
CA SER A 21 -10.07 -18.11 -10.56
C SER A 21 -9.31 -17.60 -9.34
N VAL A 22 -10.03 -17.33 -8.25
CA VAL A 22 -9.42 -16.90 -6.98
C VAL A 22 -8.51 -18.01 -6.43
N GLU A 23 -8.88 -19.28 -6.58
CA GLU A 23 -8.06 -20.40 -6.12
C GLU A 23 -6.71 -20.51 -6.85
N ASP A 24 -6.69 -20.27 -8.16
CA ASP A 24 -5.45 -20.31 -8.94
C ASP A 24 -4.56 -19.09 -8.64
N GLU A 25 -5.15 -17.91 -8.41
CA GLU A 25 -4.40 -16.73 -7.97
C GLU A 25 -3.77 -16.94 -6.58
N VAL A 26 -4.54 -17.44 -5.61
CA VAL A 26 -4.03 -17.77 -4.27
C VAL A 26 -2.85 -18.75 -4.36
N ARG A 27 -2.97 -19.77 -5.22
CA ARG A 27 -1.89 -20.74 -5.44
C ARG A 27 -0.65 -20.07 -6.05
N ALA A 28 -0.83 -19.31 -7.12
CA ALA A 28 0.27 -18.67 -7.83
C ALA A 28 1.00 -17.62 -6.98
N VAL A 29 0.28 -16.81 -6.19
CA VAL A 29 0.86 -15.89 -5.20
C VAL A 29 1.64 -16.65 -4.13
N GLY A 30 1.09 -17.77 -3.65
CA GLY A 30 1.73 -18.60 -2.63
C GLY A 30 2.99 -19.35 -3.10
N GLU A 31 3.09 -19.64 -4.41
CA GLU A 31 4.24 -20.32 -5.01
C GLU A 31 5.37 -19.34 -5.42
N SER A 32 5.06 -18.05 -5.60
CA SER A 32 6.04 -17.05 -6.04
C SER A 32 5.78 -15.66 -5.42
N ALA A 33 5.28 -14.72 -6.21
CA ALA A 33 4.81 -13.41 -5.78
C ALA A 33 3.70 -12.96 -6.73
N GLY A 34 2.82 -12.09 -6.24
CA GLY A 34 1.85 -11.41 -7.08
C GLY A 34 1.74 -9.93 -6.80
N ILE A 35 1.05 -9.25 -7.71
CA ILE A 35 0.73 -7.82 -7.66
C ILE A 35 -0.78 -7.62 -7.75
N CYS A 36 -1.33 -6.77 -6.88
CA CYS A 36 -2.73 -6.35 -6.89
C CYS A 36 -2.81 -4.82 -6.92
N ASP A 37 -3.74 -4.31 -7.71
CA ASP A 37 -4.09 -2.88 -7.69
C ASP A 37 -4.94 -2.59 -6.45
N ILE A 38 -4.44 -1.73 -5.56
CA ILE A 38 -5.12 -1.25 -4.35
C ILE A 38 -5.40 0.25 -4.42
N THR A 39 -5.34 0.84 -5.61
CA THR A 39 -5.51 2.29 -5.85
C THR A 39 -6.86 2.82 -5.39
N GLY A 40 -7.89 1.98 -5.26
CA GLY A 40 -9.21 2.39 -4.76
C GLY A 40 -9.25 2.71 -3.25
N ARG A 41 -8.18 2.41 -2.49
CA ARG A 41 -8.10 2.78 -1.07
C ARG A 41 -7.98 4.28 -0.90
N SER A 42 -8.63 4.81 0.13
CA SER A 42 -8.48 6.22 0.47
C SER A 42 -7.09 6.50 1.04
N ALA A 43 -6.54 7.67 0.73
CA ALA A 43 -5.25 8.09 1.24
C ALA A 43 -5.27 9.58 1.61
N ALA A 44 -4.82 9.90 2.81
CA ALA A 44 -4.65 11.26 3.29
C ALA A 44 -3.23 11.48 3.80
N ARG A 45 -2.65 12.62 3.43
CA ARG A 45 -1.39 13.10 3.98
C ARG A 45 -1.69 14.02 5.16
N VAL A 46 -1.18 13.66 6.33
CA VAL A 46 -1.35 14.43 7.56
C VAL A 46 -0.02 15.08 7.90
N LYS A 47 -0.01 16.40 8.06
CA LYS A 47 1.15 17.18 8.50
C LYS A 47 0.89 17.93 9.79
N SER A 48 1.83 17.91 10.71
CA SER A 48 1.74 18.64 11.98
C SER A 48 3.12 18.81 12.62
N PHE A 49 3.35 19.94 13.28
CA PHE A 49 4.52 20.14 14.15
C PHE A 49 4.46 19.29 15.43
N ASP A 50 3.30 18.71 15.75
CA ASP A 50 3.06 17.85 16.92
C ASP A 50 2.21 16.64 16.50
N ILE A 51 2.79 15.81 15.63
CA ILE A 51 2.09 14.63 15.07
C ILE A 51 1.72 13.61 16.15
N ASP A 52 2.49 13.57 17.24
CA ASP A 52 2.23 12.70 18.39
C ASP A 52 0.94 13.10 19.10
N ARG A 53 0.66 14.41 19.26
CA ARG A 53 -0.64 14.89 19.75
C ARG A 53 -1.78 14.60 18.78
N VAL A 54 -1.54 14.63 17.47
CA VAL A 54 -2.57 14.35 16.45
C VAL A 54 -3.08 12.92 16.54
N PHE A 55 -2.19 11.94 16.70
CA PHE A 55 -2.54 10.52 16.70
C PHE A 55 -2.63 9.92 18.12
N GLY A 56 -2.13 10.60 19.14
CA GLY A 56 -2.20 10.16 20.54
C GLY A 56 -1.60 8.76 20.72
N THR A 57 -2.37 7.84 21.27
CA THR A 57 -1.94 6.44 21.49
C THR A 57 -1.72 5.65 20.19
N LEU A 58 -2.18 6.17 19.05
CA LEU A 58 -1.99 5.55 17.74
C LEU A 58 -0.78 6.14 16.99
N ALA A 59 -0.04 7.08 17.59
CA ALA A 59 1.14 7.67 16.97
C ALA A 59 2.23 6.62 16.75
N PRO A 60 2.60 6.28 15.49
CA PRO A 60 3.71 5.39 15.23
C PRO A 60 5.05 6.07 15.52
N GLU A 61 6.11 5.29 15.70
CA GLU A 61 7.48 5.80 15.57
C GLU A 61 7.80 6.16 14.11
N ILE A 62 8.77 7.04 13.88
CA ILE A 62 9.19 7.41 12.52
C ILE A 62 9.69 6.15 11.79
N GLY A 63 9.19 5.92 10.57
CA GLY A 63 9.49 4.73 9.78
C GLY A 63 8.66 3.51 10.17
N SER A 64 7.65 3.66 11.03
CA SER A 64 6.78 2.57 11.50
C SER A 64 5.32 2.80 11.13
N VAL A 65 4.55 1.72 11.27
CA VAL A 65 3.14 1.64 10.88
C VAL A 65 2.30 1.13 12.04
N VAL A 66 1.18 1.81 12.30
CA VAL A 66 0.13 1.34 13.21
C VAL A 66 -1.12 1.03 12.39
N GLU A 67 -1.75 -0.12 12.67
CA GLU A 67 -3.08 -0.45 12.15
C GLU A 67 -4.13 -0.17 13.22
N ASP A 68 -5.25 0.40 12.80
CA ASP A 68 -6.42 0.69 13.63
C ASP A 68 -7.68 0.31 12.85
N GLY A 69 -8.14 -0.94 13.01
CA GLY A 69 -9.18 -1.51 12.14
C GLY A 69 -8.66 -1.69 10.71
N ASP A 70 -9.38 -1.11 9.75
CA ASP A 70 -9.01 -1.10 8.31
C ASP A 70 -8.15 0.11 7.90
N ARG A 71 -7.79 0.94 8.88
CA ARG A 71 -6.91 2.09 8.73
C ARG A 71 -5.45 1.73 9.03
N ILE A 72 -4.56 2.29 8.22
CA ILE A 72 -3.11 2.25 8.38
C ILE A 72 -2.63 3.68 8.62
N ILE A 73 -1.78 3.89 9.62
CA ILE A 73 -1.06 5.14 9.87
C ILE A 73 0.43 4.85 9.72
N ALA A 74 1.04 5.38 8.66
CA ALA A 74 2.46 5.23 8.36
C ALA A 74 3.18 6.57 8.64
N ARG A 75 4.05 6.61 9.66
CA ARG A 75 4.79 7.84 10.00
C ARG A 75 6.06 7.94 9.16
N LEU A 76 6.09 8.91 8.27
CA LEU A 76 7.17 9.08 7.30
C LEU A 76 8.30 9.96 7.86
N THR A 77 7.94 11.01 8.57
CA THR A 77 8.87 11.96 9.19
C THR A 77 8.39 12.34 10.59
N ASP A 78 9.13 13.23 11.26
CA ASP A 78 8.70 13.85 12.51
C ASP A 78 7.40 14.65 12.38
N GLU A 79 7.12 15.20 11.20
CA GLU A 79 5.96 16.07 10.94
C GLU A 79 4.95 15.52 9.92
N GLU A 80 5.20 14.35 9.31
CA GLU A 80 4.37 13.81 8.23
C GLU A 80 4.01 12.33 8.44
N ALA A 81 2.72 12.02 8.23
CA ALA A 81 2.22 10.66 8.11
C ALA A 81 1.34 10.50 6.86
N LEU A 82 1.37 9.30 6.29
CA LEU A 82 0.38 8.84 5.32
C LEU A 82 -0.64 7.98 6.06
N VAL A 83 -1.91 8.35 5.94
CA VAL A 83 -3.03 7.59 6.48
C VAL A 83 -3.78 6.96 5.32
N ILE A 84 -3.95 5.65 5.37
CA ILE A 84 -4.64 4.87 4.34
C ILE A 84 -5.84 4.21 4.99
N GLY A 85 -6.98 4.16 4.31
CA GLY A 85 -8.18 3.53 4.84
C GLY A 85 -8.99 2.80 3.77
N PRO A 86 -10.21 2.39 4.09
CA PRO A 86 -11.11 1.77 3.13
C PRO A 86 -11.51 2.79 2.04
N PRO A 87 -12.06 2.34 0.90
CA PRO A 87 -12.64 3.23 -0.10
C PRO A 87 -13.63 4.23 0.53
N MET A 88 -13.64 5.47 0.04
CA MET A 88 -14.52 6.57 0.50
C MET A 88 -14.34 7.08 1.94
N ALA A 89 -13.36 6.61 2.73
CA ALA A 89 -13.08 7.20 4.05
C ALA A 89 -12.50 8.64 3.99
N ASN A 90 -12.40 9.23 2.81
CA ASN A 90 -11.85 10.56 2.52
C ASN A 90 -12.42 11.68 3.41
N GLY A 91 -13.72 11.60 3.72
CA GLY A 91 -14.41 12.59 4.54
C GLY A 91 -14.07 12.49 6.04
N GLU A 92 -13.69 11.30 6.50
CA GLU A 92 -13.40 11.02 7.92
C GLU A 92 -12.04 11.57 8.33
N TRP A 93 -11.09 11.69 7.40
CA TRP A 93 -9.75 12.25 7.65
C TRP A 93 -9.80 13.71 8.12
N ASN A 94 -10.80 14.47 7.68
CA ASN A 94 -10.94 15.89 7.98
C ASN A 94 -11.64 16.16 9.32
N ALA A 95 -12.18 15.14 9.99
CA ALA A 95 -12.84 15.30 11.28
C ALA A 95 -11.79 15.52 12.39
N GLY A 96 -11.59 16.78 12.78
CA GLY A 96 -10.75 17.15 13.94
C GLY A 96 -9.91 18.42 13.74
N VAL A 97 -10.49 19.47 13.15
CA VAL A 97 -9.97 20.83 13.39
C VAL A 97 -10.30 21.18 14.84
N GLU A 98 -9.28 21.46 15.67
CA GLU A 98 -9.51 21.99 17.02
C GLU A 98 -10.33 23.28 16.93
N GLN A 99 -11.38 23.40 17.74
CA GLN A 99 -12.25 24.59 17.80
C GLN A 99 -11.50 25.88 18.23
N SER A 100 -10.23 25.77 18.64
CA SER A 100 -9.41 26.87 19.15
C SER A 100 -8.94 27.86 18.07
N GLY A 101 -9.01 27.50 16.78
CA GLY A 101 -8.55 28.36 15.68
C GLY A 101 -7.05 28.34 15.41
N GLU A 102 -6.26 27.63 16.21
CA GLU A 102 -4.87 27.27 15.89
C GLU A 102 -4.89 25.97 15.06
N THR A 103 -4.36 26.00 13.84
CA THR A 103 -4.33 24.80 12.99
C THR A 103 -3.21 23.88 13.46
N THR A 104 -3.56 22.92 14.33
CA THR A 104 -2.65 21.92 14.90
C THR A 104 -2.28 20.81 13.91
N ARG A 105 -2.97 20.70 12.77
CA ARG A 105 -2.67 19.74 11.71
C ARG A 105 -3.25 20.16 10.36
N TYR A 106 -2.60 19.73 9.29
CA TYR A 106 -3.08 19.86 7.92
C TYR A 106 -3.35 18.47 7.36
N VAL A 107 -4.55 18.27 6.83
CA VAL A 107 -4.95 17.01 6.20
C VAL A 107 -5.23 17.28 4.73
N THR A 108 -4.57 16.54 3.86
CA THR A 108 -4.78 16.62 2.41
C THR A 108 -5.21 15.26 1.90
N ASP A 109 -6.39 15.17 1.31
CA ASP A 109 -6.79 14.00 0.53
C ASP A 109 -5.88 13.89 -0.70
N VAL A 110 -5.13 12.80 -0.79
CA VAL A 110 -4.20 12.49 -1.88
C VAL A 110 -4.62 11.23 -2.65
N THR A 111 -5.83 10.70 -2.39
CA THR A 111 -6.36 9.45 -2.96
C THR A 111 -6.25 9.44 -4.49
N SER A 112 -6.76 10.48 -5.14
CA SER A 112 -6.75 10.58 -6.61
C SER A 112 -5.37 10.86 -7.20
N GLY A 113 -4.42 11.32 -6.40
CA GLY A 113 -3.04 11.59 -6.83
C GLY A 113 -2.10 10.40 -6.76
N LEU A 114 -2.53 9.30 -6.12
CA LEU A 114 -1.70 8.11 -5.92
C LEU A 114 -2.19 6.91 -6.73
N THR A 115 -1.25 6.08 -7.12
CA THR A 115 -1.46 4.66 -7.45
C THR A 115 -0.93 3.84 -6.28
N GLY A 116 -1.74 2.89 -5.80
CA GLY A 116 -1.37 1.96 -4.74
C GLY A 116 -1.28 0.55 -5.31
N LEU A 117 -0.17 -0.15 -5.07
CA LEU A 117 0.06 -1.52 -5.52
C LEU A 117 0.44 -2.38 -4.32
N LYS A 118 -0.21 -3.54 -4.17
CA LYS A 118 0.18 -4.54 -3.16
C LYS A 118 0.98 -5.66 -3.82
N ILE A 119 2.17 -5.94 -3.29
CA ILE A 119 3.04 -7.03 -3.72
C ILE A 119 3.10 -8.04 -2.57
N ALA A 120 2.69 -9.29 -2.81
CA ALA A 120 2.57 -10.32 -1.78
C ALA A 120 3.12 -11.67 -2.25
N GLY A 121 3.51 -12.53 -1.31
CA GLY A 121 4.01 -13.88 -1.57
C GLY A 121 5.44 -14.09 -1.08
N PRO A 122 5.93 -15.35 -0.98
CA PRO A 122 7.25 -15.65 -0.43
C PRO A 122 8.41 -14.93 -1.14
N ARG A 123 8.23 -14.58 -2.43
CA ARG A 123 9.23 -13.85 -3.23
C ARG A 123 8.98 -12.34 -3.32
N ALA A 124 7.98 -11.80 -2.61
CA ALA A 124 7.66 -10.37 -2.66
C ALA A 124 8.86 -9.47 -2.30
N ARG A 125 9.70 -9.91 -1.36
CA ARG A 125 10.93 -9.18 -1.00
C ARG A 125 11.95 -9.14 -2.14
N GLU A 126 12.07 -10.22 -2.92
CA GLU A 126 12.96 -10.26 -4.09
C GLU A 126 12.48 -9.28 -5.17
N VAL A 127 11.15 -9.21 -5.38
CA VAL A 127 10.53 -8.20 -6.25
C VAL A 127 10.93 -6.81 -5.77
N ILE A 128 10.59 -6.42 -4.54
CA ILE A 128 10.89 -5.07 -4.04
C ILE A 128 12.39 -4.76 -4.11
N GLY A 129 13.26 -5.69 -3.70
CA GLY A 129 14.72 -5.50 -3.72
C GLY A 129 15.31 -5.36 -5.13
N SER A 130 14.61 -5.81 -6.17
CA SER A 130 15.01 -5.57 -7.57
C SER A 130 14.64 -4.17 -8.07
N LEU A 131 13.70 -3.50 -7.40
CA LEU A 131 13.16 -2.20 -7.81
C LEU A 131 13.83 -1.02 -7.10
N THR A 132 14.43 -1.25 -5.93
CA THR A 132 14.99 -0.20 -5.08
C THR A 132 16.43 -0.49 -4.68
N ASP A 133 17.23 0.58 -4.53
CA ASP A 133 18.59 0.50 -3.98
C ASP A 133 18.58 0.41 -2.44
N VAL A 134 17.42 0.59 -1.80
CA VAL A 134 17.28 0.49 -0.34
C VAL A 134 17.35 -0.97 0.10
N ASN A 135 18.07 -1.22 1.21
CA ASN A 135 18.15 -2.55 1.78
C ASN A 135 16.80 -2.96 2.42
N VAL A 136 16.07 -3.85 1.74
CA VAL A 136 14.80 -4.43 2.22
C VAL A 136 14.98 -5.82 2.84
N GLY A 137 16.19 -6.13 3.32
CA GLY A 137 16.46 -7.34 4.08
C GLY A 137 15.65 -7.40 5.39
N GLU A 138 15.45 -8.61 5.92
CA GLU A 138 14.57 -8.82 7.09
C GLU A 138 14.97 -8.00 8.32
N SER A 139 16.26 -7.77 8.53
CA SER A 139 16.75 -6.94 9.64
C SER A 139 16.71 -5.44 9.35
N SER A 140 16.55 -5.05 8.09
CA SER A 140 16.63 -3.65 7.62
C SER A 140 15.25 -3.03 7.44
N MET A 141 14.27 -3.82 7.01
CA MET A 141 12.89 -3.39 6.89
C MET A 141 11.98 -4.40 7.59
N LEU A 142 11.70 -4.18 8.88
CA LEU A 142 10.88 -5.07 9.71
C LEU A 142 9.40 -5.04 9.28
N ASP A 143 8.63 -6.03 9.70
CA ASP A 143 7.18 -5.95 9.57
C ASP A 143 6.63 -4.69 10.28
N ARG A 144 5.57 -4.09 9.74
CA ARG A 144 5.01 -2.80 10.18
C ARG A 144 5.98 -1.63 10.08
N SER A 145 6.84 -1.63 9.06
CA SER A 145 7.70 -0.48 8.75
C SER A 145 7.23 0.24 7.49
N CYS A 146 7.62 1.50 7.38
CA CYS A 146 7.43 2.30 6.18
C CYS A 146 8.69 3.10 5.86
N SER A 147 8.86 3.46 4.59
CA SER A 147 9.99 4.25 4.14
C SER A 147 9.64 5.01 2.87
N GLN A 148 10.25 6.18 2.68
CA GLN A 148 10.18 6.90 1.42
C GLN A 148 11.40 6.53 0.58
N VAL A 149 11.20 5.87 -0.55
CA VAL A 149 12.27 5.25 -1.33
C VAL A 149 12.08 5.46 -2.83
N GLY A 150 13.14 5.26 -3.60
CA GLY A 150 13.07 5.20 -5.06
C GLY A 150 12.77 3.78 -5.56
N PHE A 151 11.89 3.65 -6.54
CA PHE A 151 11.54 2.42 -7.25
C PHE A 151 11.73 2.63 -8.73
N ALA A 152 12.69 1.96 -9.36
CA ALA A 152 12.98 2.13 -10.78
C ALA A 152 13.02 3.62 -11.19
N GLN A 153 13.78 4.42 -10.44
CA GLN A 153 13.94 5.88 -10.61
C GLN A 153 12.71 6.74 -10.28
N ILE A 154 11.61 6.16 -9.80
CA ILE A 154 10.42 6.88 -9.33
C ILE A 154 10.40 6.96 -7.81
N TYR A 155 10.17 8.16 -7.26
CA TYR A 155 10.02 8.32 -5.82
C TYR A 155 8.64 7.86 -5.34
N GLY A 156 8.61 7.11 -4.25
CA GLY A 156 7.37 6.59 -3.67
C GLY A 156 7.48 6.27 -2.19
N ILE A 157 6.41 5.71 -1.65
CA ILE A 157 6.32 5.23 -0.27
C ILE A 157 6.20 3.71 -0.31
N LEU A 158 7.07 3.05 0.46
CA LEU A 158 7.01 1.63 0.76
C LEU A 158 6.41 1.43 2.14
N ILE A 159 5.45 0.53 2.26
CA ILE A 159 4.93 0.04 3.54
C ILE A 159 5.12 -1.47 3.54
N ARG A 160 5.69 -2.04 4.60
CA ARG A 160 5.73 -3.48 4.83
C ARG A 160 4.66 -3.84 5.86
N LEU A 161 3.69 -4.63 5.40
CA LEU A 161 2.64 -5.22 6.23
C LEU A 161 2.45 -6.65 5.76
N ASN A 162 2.98 -7.60 6.52
CA ASN A 162 2.91 -9.01 6.16
C ASN A 162 1.47 -9.53 6.13
N LEU A 163 1.20 -10.47 5.23
CA LEU A 163 0.00 -11.30 5.26
C LEU A 163 0.34 -12.56 6.07
N GLY A 164 0.25 -12.41 7.39
CA GLY A 164 0.60 -13.43 8.39
C GLY A 164 2.09 -13.67 8.40
N THR A 165 2.50 -14.87 7.97
CA THR A 165 3.92 -15.21 7.86
C THR A 165 4.52 -14.85 6.50
N ALA A 166 3.68 -14.55 5.50
CA ALA A 166 4.15 -14.21 4.17
C ALA A 166 4.47 -12.71 4.08
N PRO A 167 5.64 -12.32 3.52
CA PRO A 167 5.96 -10.93 3.33
C PRO A 167 5.00 -10.29 2.33
N ALA A 168 4.56 -9.08 2.63
CA ALA A 168 3.78 -8.26 1.73
C ALA A 168 4.12 -6.77 1.91
N TYR A 169 4.00 -6.06 0.80
CA TYR A 169 4.38 -4.66 0.68
C TYR A 169 3.29 -3.89 -0.03
N GLU A 170 3.06 -2.66 0.40
CA GLU A 170 2.29 -1.68 -0.34
C GLU A 170 3.22 -0.60 -0.88
N LEU A 171 3.07 -0.32 -2.17
CA LEU A 171 3.80 0.68 -2.91
C LEU A 171 2.84 1.80 -3.31
N TYR A 172 3.11 3.02 -2.87
CA TYR A 172 2.39 4.21 -3.29
C TYR A 172 3.30 5.14 -4.10
N VAL A 173 2.89 5.42 -5.34
CA VAL A 173 3.58 6.34 -6.27
C VAL A 173 2.61 7.36 -6.84
N ALA A 174 3.13 8.43 -7.43
CA ALA A 174 2.29 9.38 -8.15
C ALA A 174 1.55 8.69 -9.31
N ARG A 175 0.28 9.03 -9.50
CA ARG A 175 -0.65 8.33 -10.41
C ARG A 175 -0.13 8.22 -11.84
N GLU A 176 0.57 9.23 -12.34
CA GLU A 176 1.14 9.25 -13.68
C GLU A 176 2.16 8.13 -13.94
N PHE A 177 2.75 7.55 -12.88
CA PHE A 177 3.71 6.46 -12.97
C PHE A 177 3.09 5.08 -12.75
N GLY A 178 1.80 4.99 -12.41
CA GLY A 178 1.17 3.73 -12.00
C GLY A 178 1.32 2.59 -13.00
N VAL A 179 1.08 2.85 -14.29
CA VAL A 179 1.23 1.85 -15.36
C VAL A 179 2.69 1.41 -15.51
N TYR A 180 3.62 2.36 -15.50
CA TYR A 180 5.05 2.06 -15.60
C TYR A 180 5.52 1.16 -14.45
N VAL A 181 5.16 1.51 -13.22
CA VAL A 181 5.55 0.75 -12.02
C VAL A 181 4.90 -0.64 -12.03
N TRP A 182 3.65 -0.76 -12.47
CA TRP A 182 2.98 -2.05 -12.66
C TRP A 182 3.77 -2.97 -13.61
N GLU A 183 4.13 -2.46 -14.80
CA GLU A 183 4.89 -3.23 -15.80
C GLU A 183 6.26 -3.65 -15.26
N VAL A 184 6.96 -2.73 -14.61
CA VAL A 184 8.26 -2.99 -13.97
C VAL A 184 8.16 -4.09 -12.91
N VAL A 185 7.10 -4.09 -12.08
CA VAL A 185 6.87 -5.15 -11.08
C VAL A 185 6.61 -6.49 -11.76
N ILE A 186 5.76 -6.53 -12.78
CA ILE A 186 5.45 -7.77 -13.51
C ILE A 186 6.71 -8.38 -14.14
N ASP A 187 7.58 -7.55 -14.71
CA ASP A 187 8.78 -8.00 -15.41
C ASP A 187 9.98 -8.29 -14.49
N SER A 188 9.88 -7.94 -13.20
CA SER A 188 11.01 -7.95 -12.26
C SER A 188 11.63 -9.33 -12.02
N MET A 189 10.87 -10.40 -12.27
CA MET A 189 11.31 -11.80 -12.13
C MET A 189 11.23 -12.59 -13.43
N GLY A 190 11.11 -11.91 -14.57
CA GLY A 190 10.88 -12.54 -15.88
C GLY A 190 9.46 -13.09 -16.04
N GLN A 191 9.17 -13.65 -17.21
CA GLN A 191 7.82 -14.09 -17.57
C GLN A 191 7.23 -15.10 -16.58
N GLY A 192 6.08 -14.75 -15.99
CA GLY A 192 5.36 -15.59 -15.04
C GLY A 192 5.95 -15.64 -13.63
N GLY A 193 7.03 -14.89 -13.36
CA GLY A 193 7.61 -14.82 -12.02
C GLY A 193 6.71 -14.04 -11.04
N VAL A 194 6.13 -12.93 -11.49
CA VAL A 194 5.12 -12.17 -10.77
C VAL A 194 3.79 -12.28 -11.49
N VAL A 195 2.73 -12.63 -10.77
CA VAL A 195 1.38 -12.78 -11.32
C VAL A 195 0.45 -11.67 -10.85
N PRO A 196 -0.40 -11.11 -11.73
CA PRO A 196 -1.46 -10.22 -11.29
C PRO A 196 -2.53 -11.02 -10.55
N PHE A 197 -3.04 -10.49 -9.45
CA PHE A 197 -4.18 -11.03 -8.71
C PHE A 197 -5.17 -9.92 -8.37
N GLY A 198 -6.43 -10.29 -8.17
CA GLY A 198 -7.51 -9.34 -7.92
C GLY A 198 -7.86 -9.17 -6.44
N ASN A 199 -8.78 -8.25 -6.19
CA ASN A 199 -9.18 -7.86 -4.84
C ASN A 199 -9.84 -9.00 -4.05
N GLU A 200 -10.57 -9.93 -4.69
CA GLU A 200 -11.16 -11.07 -3.98
C GLU A 200 -10.07 -12.00 -3.42
N THR A 201 -9.02 -12.24 -4.21
CA THR A 201 -7.83 -12.98 -3.76
C THR A 201 -7.13 -12.25 -2.62
N LEU A 202 -6.99 -10.92 -2.71
CA LEU A 202 -6.40 -10.13 -1.63
C LEU A 202 -7.13 -10.34 -0.30
N VAL A 203 -8.46 -10.20 -0.30
CA VAL A 203 -9.30 -10.41 0.89
C VAL A 203 -9.11 -11.84 1.45
N GLN A 204 -9.05 -12.87 0.59
CA GLN A 204 -8.79 -14.23 1.05
C GLN A 204 -7.41 -14.42 1.70
N LEU A 205 -6.37 -13.75 1.17
CA LEU A 205 -5.02 -13.80 1.74
C LEU A 205 -4.95 -13.09 3.11
N GLU A 206 -5.70 -12.00 3.29
CA GLU A 206 -5.79 -11.24 4.55
C GLU A 206 -6.54 -12.02 5.65
N HIS A 207 -7.48 -12.90 5.28
CA HIS A 207 -8.23 -13.73 6.24
C HIS A 207 -7.57 -15.06 6.64
N LYS A 208 -6.44 -15.45 6.03
CA LYS A 208 -5.75 -16.73 6.29
C LYS A 208 -4.94 -16.76 7.60
N HIS A 209 -5.37 -16.05 8.63
CA HIS A 209 -4.72 -15.96 9.95
C HIS A 209 -5.61 -16.47 11.08
#